data_AF-A0A1Z8VWS0-F1
#
_entry.id   AF-A0A1Z8VWS0-F1
#
_cell.length_a   1.000
_cell.length_b   1.000
_cell.length_c   1.000
_cell.angle_alpha   90.00
_cell.angle_beta   90.00
_cell.angle_gamma   90.00
#
_symmetry.space_group_name_H-M   'P 1'
#
loop_
_entity.id
_entity.type
_entity.pdbx_description
1 polymer ?
#
loop_
_entity_poly.entity_id
_entity_poly.type
_entity_poly.pdbx_seq_one_letter_code
_entity_poly.pdbx_strand_id
1 'polypeptide(L)'
;MNQESIDKALNVKAKIVKETPRKIKDTPQDDFEYSRGQLYNLVEKGQEAIDGIMDVCQDSQHPRAYEVAGQLIKSVGDVTDKLLDLQKKMKDIEQPQRSGPNTVNNALFVGSTSELQKILKKGILNKDAEKK
;
A
#
# COMPACT_ATOMS: atom_id res chain seq x y z
N MET A 1 -4.63 49.14 4.76
CA MET A 1 -4.20 48.28 5.89
C MET A 1 -2.82 47.76 5.52
N ASN A 2 -1.81 48.17 6.28
CA ASN A 2 -0.39 48.15 5.89
C ASN A 2 0.22 46.78 6.21
N GLN A 3 0.76 46.09 5.20
CA GLN A 3 1.41 44.77 5.37
C GLN A 3 2.55 44.82 6.41
N GLU A 4 3.23 45.95 6.50
CA GLU A 4 4.40 46.14 7.39
C GLU A 4 4.06 46.01 8.88
N SER A 5 2.80 46.22 9.28
CA SER A 5 2.38 46.12 10.69
C SER A 5 2.25 44.66 11.14
N ILE A 6 1.93 43.76 10.21
CA ILE A 6 1.75 42.32 10.48
C ILE A 6 3.13 41.65 10.58
N ASP A 7 4.06 42.04 9.71
CA ASP A 7 5.42 41.49 9.67
C ASP A 7 6.25 41.83 10.92
N LYS A 8 5.94 42.95 11.61
CA LYS A 8 6.65 43.36 12.83
C LYS A 8 6.14 42.69 14.10
N ALA A 9 4.89 42.19 14.11
CA ALA A 9 4.30 41.49 15.25
C ALA A 9 4.68 40.00 15.28
N LEU A 10 4.95 39.41 14.11
CA LEU A 10 5.41 38.04 13.95
C LEU A 10 6.93 38.06 13.78
N ASN A 11 7.69 37.94 14.88
CA ASN A 11 9.15 37.78 14.89
C ASN A 11 9.61 36.41 14.30
N VAL A 12 8.96 35.97 13.22
CA VAL A 12 9.27 34.75 12.49
C VAL A 12 9.76 35.21 11.13
N LYS A 13 11.08 35.13 10.91
CA LYS A 13 11.63 35.18 9.55
C LYS A 13 11.04 34.00 8.77
N ALA A 14 9.96 34.22 8.05
CA ALA A 14 9.38 33.27 7.13
C ALA A 14 10.39 33.01 6.00
N LYS A 15 11.33 32.10 6.26
CA LYS A 15 12.23 31.58 5.25
C LYS A 15 11.39 30.62 4.41
N ILE A 16 10.76 31.16 3.37
CA ILE A 16 10.04 30.39 2.38
C ILE A 16 11.03 29.39 1.80
N VAL A 17 10.95 28.13 2.25
CA VAL A 17 11.73 27.03 1.69
C VAL A 17 11.18 26.84 0.28
N LYS A 18 11.96 27.28 -0.70
CA LYS A 18 11.65 27.11 -2.11
C LYS A 18 11.85 25.64 -2.43
N GLU A 19 10.78 24.85 -2.28
CA GLU A 19 10.79 23.47 -2.74
C GLU A 19 11.01 23.49 -4.25
N THR A 20 12.17 22.99 -4.69
CA THR A 20 12.43 22.77 -6.10
C THR A 20 11.39 21.79 -6.63
N PRO A 21 10.73 22.08 -7.78
CA PRO A 21 9.82 21.12 -8.38
C PRO A 21 10.62 19.86 -8.72
N ARG A 22 10.42 18.80 -7.93
CA ARG A 22 11.01 17.50 -8.19
C ARG A 22 10.47 17.09 -9.56
N LYS A 23 11.34 16.78 -10.51
CA LYS A 23 10.92 16.19 -11.78
C LYS A 23 10.20 14.89 -11.45
N ILE A 24 8.87 14.92 -11.43
CA ILE A 24 8.02 13.76 -11.29
C ILE A 24 8.28 12.94 -12.55
N LYS A 25 9.11 11.90 -12.42
CA LYS A 25 9.06 10.81 -13.38
C LYS A 25 7.74 10.13 -13.05
N ASP A 26 6.84 10.12 -14.01
CA ASP A 26 5.47 9.64 -13.87
C ASP A 26 5.49 8.11 -13.90
N THR A 27 6.11 7.51 -12.89
CA THR A 27 6.17 6.06 -12.72
C THR A 27 5.47 5.68 -11.41
N PRO A 28 4.68 4.60 -11.39
CA PRO A 28 4.02 4.12 -10.18
C PRO A 28 4.98 3.90 -8.99
N GLN A 29 6.25 3.62 -9.28
CA GLN A 29 7.29 3.43 -8.27
C GLN A 29 7.68 4.73 -7.58
N ASP A 30 7.79 5.83 -8.35
CA ASP A 30 8.13 7.15 -7.81
C ASP A 30 7.00 7.67 -6.90
N ASP A 31 5.74 7.46 -7.28
CA ASP A 31 4.57 7.82 -6.46
C ASP A 31 4.49 7.01 -5.17
N PHE A 32 4.85 5.73 -5.22
CA PHE A 32 4.93 4.88 -4.04
C PHE A 32 6.03 5.32 -3.09
N GLU A 33 7.24 5.57 -3.59
CA GLU A 33 8.35 6.04 -2.76
C GLU A 33 8.04 7.40 -2.13
N TYR A 34 7.44 8.30 -2.91
CA TYR A 34 6.99 9.60 -2.41
C TYR A 34 5.93 9.44 -1.32
N SER A 35 4.86 8.69 -1.59
CA SER A 35 3.77 8.47 -0.64
C SER A 35 4.25 7.78 0.64
N ARG A 36 5.13 6.78 0.50
CA ARG A 36 5.80 6.12 1.62
C ARG A 36 6.62 7.11 2.43
N GLY A 37 7.44 7.94 1.79
CA GLY A 37 8.24 8.97 2.44
C GLY A 37 7.37 9.98 3.20
N GLN A 38 6.25 10.43 2.61
CA GLN A 38 5.31 11.33 3.28
C GLN A 38 4.66 10.69 4.49
N LEU A 39 4.27 9.41 4.41
CA LEU A 39 3.70 8.69 5.55
C LEU A 39 4.72 8.52 6.67
N TYR A 40 5.99 8.20 6.38
CA TYR A 40 7.04 8.15 7.40
C TYR A 40 7.27 9.52 8.06
N ASN A 41 7.37 10.60 7.27
CA ASN A 41 7.51 11.95 7.80
C ASN A 41 6.33 12.34 8.71
N LEU A 42 5.12 11.91 8.36
CA LEU A 42 3.93 12.18 9.16
C LEU A 42 3.91 11.35 10.46
N VAL A 43 4.39 10.11 10.44
CA VAL A 43 4.53 9.29 11.65
C VAL A 43 5.58 9.87 12.58
N GLU A 44 6.75 10.29 12.06
CA GLU A 44 7.82 10.90 12.86
C GLU A 44 7.35 12.20 13.53
N LYS A 45 6.76 13.12 12.76
CA LYS A 45 6.16 14.34 13.31
C LYS A 45 4.99 14.04 14.23
N GLY A 46 4.25 12.96 13.97
CA GLY A 46 3.17 12.48 14.82
C GLY A 46 3.68 12.01 16.19
N GLN A 47 4.80 11.29 16.24
CA GLN A 47 5.43 10.88 17.48
C GLN A 47 5.97 12.08 18.27
N GLU A 48 6.65 13.02 17.61
CA GLU A 48 7.09 14.26 18.25
C GLU A 48 5.92 15.08 18.80
N ALA A 49 4.81 15.15 18.06
CA ALA A 49 3.58 15.79 18.53
C ALA A 49 2.92 15.05 19.69
N ILE A 50 3.00 13.71 19.73
CA ILE A 50 2.52 12.88 20.85
C ILE A 50 3.35 13.18 22.11
N ASP A 51 4.68 13.25 21.98
CA ASP A 51 5.55 13.54 23.12
C ASP A 51 5.28 14.96 23.64
N GLY A 52 5.21 15.96 22.74
CA GLY A 52 4.90 17.34 23.13
C GLY A 52 3.51 17.50 23.76
N ILE A 53 2.48 16.81 23.26
CA ILE A 53 1.15 16.86 23.92
C ILE A 53 1.15 16.09 25.24
N MET A 54 1.95 15.03 25.37
CA MET A 54 2.07 14.29 26.63
C MET A 54 2.67 15.14 27.74
N ASP A 55 3.70 15.95 27.41
CA ASP A 55 4.28 16.92 28.34
C ASP A 55 3.22 17.95 28.80
N VAL A 56 2.46 18.51 27.85
CA VAL A 56 1.36 19.45 28.18
C VAL A 56 0.25 18.79 29.00
N CYS A 57 -0.06 17.51 28.73
CA CYS A 57 -1.04 16.75 29.50
C CYS A 57 -0.59 16.52 30.94
N GLN A 58 0.70 16.19 31.15
CA GLN A 58 1.29 16.01 32.48
C GLN A 58 1.31 17.32 33.27
N ASP A 59 1.68 18.43 32.64
CA ASP A 59 1.68 19.76 33.27
C ASP A 59 0.27 20.23 33.63
N SER A 60 -0.69 19.99 32.74
CA SER A 60 -2.07 20.47 32.91
C SER A 60 -2.91 19.58 33.83
N GLN A 61 -2.56 18.30 33.98
CA GLN A 61 -3.31 17.28 34.74
C GLN A 61 -4.82 17.24 34.42
N HIS A 62 -5.20 17.72 33.23
CA HIS A 62 -6.60 17.84 32.83
C HIS A 62 -7.05 16.58 32.09
N PRO A 63 -8.11 15.89 32.53
CA PRO A 63 -8.62 14.68 31.89
C PRO A 63 -8.90 14.85 30.39
N ARG A 64 -9.35 16.06 30.00
CA ARG A 64 -9.66 16.38 28.60
C ARG A 64 -8.42 16.45 27.70
N ALA A 65 -7.26 16.81 28.25
CA ALA A 65 -6.02 16.83 27.49
C ALA A 65 -5.61 15.39 27.10
N TYR A 66 -5.78 14.43 28.01
CA TYR A 66 -5.53 13.01 27.75
C TYR A 66 -6.50 12.40 26.73
N GLU A 67 -7.76 12.84 26.69
CA GLU A 67 -8.69 12.41 25.63
C GLU A 67 -8.23 12.85 24.24
N VAL A 68 -7.76 14.10 24.12
CA VAL A 68 -7.25 14.65 22.86
C VAL A 68 -5.93 13.97 22.48
N ALA A 69 -5.04 13.72 23.44
CA ALA A 69 -3.82 12.93 23.21
C ALA A 69 -4.16 11.51 22.73
N GLY A 70 -5.16 10.85 23.30
CA GLY A 70 -5.64 9.55 22.84
C GLY A 70 -6.19 9.57 21.41
N GLN A 71 -6.90 10.64 21.03
CA GLN A 71 -7.34 10.84 19.64
C GLN A 71 -6.16 11.06 18.68
N LEU A 72 -5.13 11.79 19.11
CA LEU A 72 -3.93 12.05 18.32
C LEU A 72 -3.12 10.77 18.11
N ILE A 73 -2.93 9.96 19.17
CA ILE A 73 -2.31 8.63 19.09
C ILE A 73 -3.08 7.73 18.10
N LYS A 74 -4.41 7.73 18.16
CA LYS A 74 -5.24 6.99 17.20
C LYS A 74 -5.00 7.44 15.77
N SER A 75 -4.95 8.75 15.53
CA SER A 75 -4.67 9.30 14.19
C SER A 75 -3.28 8.89 13.67
N VAL A 76 -2.26 8.82 14.53
CA VAL A 76 -0.92 8.33 14.15
C VAL A 76 -0.93 6.83 13.87
N GLY A 77 -1.71 6.05 14.65
CA GLY A 77 -1.98 4.63 14.37
C GLY A 77 -2.62 4.42 13.00
N ASP A 78 -3.66 5.18 12.66
CA ASP A 78 -4.35 5.09 11.36
C ASP A 78 -3.42 5.44 10.19
N VAL A 79 -2.47 6.38 10.37
CA VAL A 79 -1.44 6.71 9.37
C VAL A 79 -0.43 5.56 9.21
N THR A 80 -0.08 4.90 10.32
CA THR A 80 0.81 3.72 10.30
C THR A 80 0.14 2.53 9.61
N ASP A 81 -1.16 2.32 9.83
CA ASP A 81 -1.94 1.29 9.13
C ASP A 81 -2.02 1.58 7.62
N LYS A 82 -2.18 2.85 7.22
CA LYS A 82 -2.11 3.25 5.81
C LYS A 82 -0.74 2.99 5.18
N LEU A 83 0.34 3.12 5.95
CA LEU A 83 1.69 2.76 5.48
C LEU A 83 1.79 1.26 5.19
N LEU A 84 1.26 0.42 6.06
CA LEU A 84 1.19 -1.03 5.84
C LEU A 84 0.30 -1.39 4.65
N ASP A 85 -0.86 -0.73 4.51
CA ASP A 85 -1.77 -0.95 3.38
C ASP A 85 -1.14 -0.53 2.04
N LEU A 86 -0.39 0.56 2.03
CA LEU A 86 0.39 1.01 0.87
C LEU A 86 1.44 -0.03 0.46
N GLN A 87 2.14 -0.64 1.41
CA GLN A 87 3.07 -1.73 1.12
C GLN A 87 2.37 -2.96 0.52
N LYS A 88 1.19 -3.34 1.04
CA LYS A 88 0.40 -4.44 0.48
C LYS A 88 -0.05 -4.15 -0.95
N LYS A 89 -0.56 -2.95 -1.20
CA LYS A 89 -1.02 -2.53 -2.53
C LYS A 89 0.08 -2.58 -3.58
N MET A 90 1.31 -2.15 -3.27
CA MET A 90 2.41 -2.34 -4.23
C MET A 90 2.71 -3.79 -4.49
N LYS A 91 2.76 -4.61 -3.44
CA LYS A 91 3.02 -6.04 -3.60
C LYS A 91 1.93 -6.73 -4.41
N ASP A 92 0.70 -6.26 -4.33
CA ASP A 92 -0.43 -6.78 -5.12
C ASP A 92 -0.40 -6.29 -6.57
N ILE A 93 0.10 -5.08 -6.83
CA ILE A 93 0.34 -4.54 -8.19
C ILE A 93 1.53 -5.25 -8.85
N GLU A 94 2.60 -5.52 -8.10
CA GLU A 94 3.80 -6.23 -8.56
C GLU A 94 3.57 -7.73 -8.70
N GLN A 95 2.65 -8.31 -7.93
CA GLN A 95 2.28 -9.71 -8.12
C GLN A 95 1.67 -9.88 -9.52
N PRO A 96 2.25 -10.74 -10.39
CA PRO A 96 1.56 -11.12 -11.58
C PRO A 96 0.26 -11.77 -11.12
N GLN A 97 -0.88 -11.17 -11.47
CA GLN A 97 -2.19 -11.82 -11.45
C GLN A 97 -1.94 -13.26 -11.85
N ARG A 98 -2.15 -14.21 -10.94
CA ARG A 98 -1.85 -15.62 -11.18
C ARG A 98 -2.53 -16.01 -12.48
N SER A 99 -1.77 -15.99 -13.57
CA SER A 99 -2.21 -16.45 -14.88
C SER A 99 -2.13 -17.96 -14.82
N GLY A 100 -2.92 -18.56 -13.93
CA GLY A 100 -3.31 -19.95 -14.07
C GLY A 100 -4.00 -20.09 -15.42
N PRO A 101 -3.82 -21.22 -16.11
CA PRO A 101 -4.43 -21.41 -17.42
C PRO A 101 -5.95 -21.28 -17.30
N ASN A 102 -6.50 -20.14 -17.75
CA ASN A 102 -7.95 -19.88 -17.79
C ASN A 102 -8.66 -20.68 -18.90
N THR A 103 -7.97 -21.61 -19.54
CA THR A 103 -8.54 -22.49 -20.55
C THR A 103 -8.80 -23.87 -19.95
N VAL A 104 -10.00 -24.05 -19.40
CA VAL A 104 -10.55 -25.38 -19.15
C VAL A 104 -10.96 -25.98 -20.50
N ASN A 105 -10.03 -26.69 -21.16
CA ASN A 105 -10.34 -27.49 -22.35
C ASN A 105 -11.12 -28.73 -21.90
N ASN A 106 -12.44 -28.61 -21.80
CA ASN A 106 -13.31 -29.75 -21.53
C ASN A 106 -13.35 -30.62 -22.79
N ALA A 107 -12.56 -31.70 -22.82
CA ALA A 107 -12.55 -32.67 -23.92
C ALA A 107 -13.84 -33.51 -23.88
N LEU A 108 -14.96 -32.89 -24.23
CA LEU A 108 -16.26 -33.55 -24.30
C LEU A 108 -16.26 -34.46 -25.54
N PHE A 109 -16.10 -35.76 -25.33
CA PHE A 109 -16.22 -36.76 -26.38
C PHE A 109 -17.71 -37.01 -26.68
N VAL A 110 -18.20 -36.48 -27.79
CA VAL A 110 -19.57 -36.73 -28.26
C VAL A 110 -19.54 -37.92 -29.23
N GLY A 111 -19.84 -39.11 -28.73
CA GLY A 111 -19.83 -40.36 -29.49
C GLY A 111 -20.36 -41.54 -28.68
N SER A 112 -20.41 -42.73 -29.30
CA SER A 112 -20.84 -43.96 -28.61
C SER A 112 -19.76 -44.43 -27.62
N THR A 113 -20.17 -45.03 -26.51
CA THR A 113 -19.26 -45.67 -25.54
C THR A 113 -18.32 -46.69 -26.19
N SER A 114 -18.77 -47.35 -27.27
CA SER A 114 -17.94 -48.28 -28.06
C SER A 114 -16.80 -47.59 -28.81
N GLU A 115 -16.99 -46.33 -29.20
CA GLU A 115 -16.03 -45.53 -29.96
C GLU A 115 -14.96 -44.94 -29.02
N LEU A 116 -15.39 -44.54 -27.81
CA LEU A 116 -14.49 -44.20 -26.70
C LEU A 116 -13.59 -45.39 -26.34
N GLN A 117 -14.15 -46.61 -26.22
CA GLN A 117 -13.37 -47.82 -25.95
C GLN A 117 -12.36 -48.15 -27.06
N LYS A 118 -12.70 -47.92 -28.34
CA LYS A 118 -11.78 -48.12 -29.47
C LYS A 118 -10.61 -47.13 -29.41
N ILE A 119 -10.86 -45.88 -29.05
CA ILE A 119 -9.82 -44.84 -28.90
C ILE A 119 -8.89 -45.17 -27.72
N LEU A 120 -9.45 -45.59 -26.58
CA LEU A 120 -8.66 -46.04 -25.42
C LEU A 120 -7.76 -47.23 -25.77
N LYS A 121 -8.28 -48.22 -26.51
CA LYS A 121 -7.51 -49.38 -26.98
C LYS A 121 -6.44 -49.03 -28.01
N LYS A 122 -6.65 -48.00 -28.84
CA LYS A 122 -5.69 -47.57 -29.88
C LYS A 122 -4.62 -46.60 -29.38
N GLY A 123 -4.90 -45.79 -28.37
CA GLY A 123 -4.09 -44.60 -28.07
C GLY A 123 -3.31 -44.59 -26.76
N ILE A 124 -3.67 -45.37 -25.74
CA ILE A 124 -3.12 -45.16 -24.39
C ILE A 124 -2.42 -46.42 -23.82
N LEU A 125 -2.76 -47.63 -24.27
CA LEU A 125 -2.22 -48.88 -23.68
C LEU A 125 -1.15 -49.59 -24.54
N ASN A 126 -0.90 -49.15 -25.77
CA ASN A 126 -0.01 -49.84 -26.72
C ASN A 126 1.33 -49.13 -26.99
N LYS A 127 1.80 -48.26 -26.09
CA LYS A 127 3.15 -47.66 -26.21
C LYS A 127 4.25 -48.36 -25.41
N ASP A 128 3.91 -49.33 -24.56
CA ASP A 128 4.89 -50.02 -23.70
C ASP A 128 5.13 -51.49 -24.08
N ALA A 129 4.54 -51.99 -25.18
CA ALA A 129 4.65 -53.40 -25.58
C ALA A 129 5.47 -53.65 -26.87
N GLU A 130 6.16 -52.66 -27.42
CA GLU A 130 7.11 -52.85 -28.53
C GLU A 130 8.43 -52.11 -28.27
N LYS A 131 9.12 -52.56 -27.23
CA LYS A 131 10.60 -52.51 -27.17
C LYS A 131 11.12 -53.88 -26.78
N LYS A 132 11.16 -54.79 -27.75
CA LYS A 132 12.22 -55.79 -27.89
C LYS A 132 12.21 -56.39 -29.28
#